data_AF-A0A444VNT0-F1
#
_entry.id   AF-A0A444VNT0-F1
#
_cell.length_a   1.000
_cell.length_b   1.000
_cell.length_c   1.000
_cell.angle_alpha   90.00
_cell.angle_beta   90.00
_cell.angle_gamma   90.00
#
_symmetry.space_group_name_H-M   'P 1'
#
loop_
_entity.id
_entity.type
_entity.pdbx_description
1 polymer ?
#
loop_
_entity_poly.entity_id
_entity_poly.type
_entity_poly.pdbx_seq_one_letter_code
_entity_poly.pdbx_strand_id
1 'polypeptide(L)'
;MDKNLEKAIIQELKQFNYKGDIPMDVNEKIGGKWGNGELIWDYNHLPYSFYDIDKYPGYFQRNTERLIRSLDGIDCQKELRILNIPLSKVDDLAILSQFNNLEGLAIGISALCSLDPTLEMKSLKRLFVHGEISDKNMSVIWELRENNVTVDLMDDLEFNLENWAKPFSDMNVKLAVLDKLSNEDKIELPKLFYFSEYCFDVFNLKRVLQVDIEKQLDIIESLEWEGGGRNIQHCVYPQWDGEDDTFNIRSLEGLEKLGRLKKFNIDSCANEDFQIPDKYRTIVK
;
A
#
# COMPACT_ATOMS: atom_id res chain seq x y z
N MET A 1 1.42 18.32 34.22
CA MET A 1 0.18 17.78 33.63
C MET A 1 -0.88 17.74 34.72
N ASP A 2 -2.05 18.35 34.49
CA ASP A 2 -3.11 18.47 35.50
C ASP A 2 -3.73 17.10 35.78
N LYS A 3 -3.54 16.59 37.01
CA LYS A 3 -4.03 15.29 37.47
C LYS A 3 -5.57 15.20 37.48
N ASN A 4 -6.28 16.34 37.43
CA ASN A 4 -7.73 16.37 37.32
C ASN A 4 -8.20 16.14 35.88
N LEU A 5 -7.45 16.63 34.88
CA LEU A 5 -7.71 16.37 33.47
C LEU A 5 -7.45 14.89 33.12
N GLU A 6 -6.36 14.33 33.65
CA GLU A 6 -6.05 12.90 33.51
C GLU A 6 -7.12 12.00 34.12
N LYS A 7 -7.64 12.34 35.30
CA LYS A 7 -8.74 11.59 35.94
C LYS A 7 -10.08 11.74 35.20
N ALA A 8 -10.39 12.91 34.65
CA ALA A 8 -11.60 13.12 33.86
C ALA A 8 -11.58 12.28 32.58
N ILE A 9 -10.44 12.26 31.88
CA ILE A 9 -10.22 11.44 30.68
C ILE A 9 -10.36 9.95 31.01
N ILE A 10 -9.74 9.47 32.10
CA ILE A 10 -9.83 8.05 32.53
C ILE A 10 -11.26 7.66 32.94
N GLN A 11 -12.05 8.59 33.48
CA GLN A 11 -13.41 8.31 33.93
C GLN A 11 -14.43 8.33 32.77
N GLU A 12 -14.21 9.15 31.75
CA GLU A 12 -15.00 9.18 30.52
C GLU A 12 -14.73 7.95 29.64
N LEU A 13 -13.47 7.48 29.58
CA LEU A 13 -13.06 6.24 28.89
C LEU A 13 -13.63 4.96 29.52
N LYS A 14 -14.16 5.01 30.75
CA LYS A 14 -14.78 3.86 31.44
C LYS A 14 -16.28 3.73 31.21
N GLN A 15 -16.94 4.72 30.61
CA GLN A 15 -18.41 4.76 30.50
C GLN A 15 -18.99 4.16 29.21
N PHE A 16 -18.16 3.79 28.23
CA PHE A 16 -18.63 3.12 27.01
C PHE A 16 -17.97 1.75 26.88
N ASN A 17 -18.61 0.73 27.45
CA ASN A 17 -18.19 -0.66 27.34
C ASN A 17 -19.24 -1.41 26.51
N TYR A 18 -19.16 -1.31 25.18
CA TYR A 18 -19.99 -2.11 24.28
C TYR A 18 -19.22 -3.38 23.92
N LYS A 19 -19.53 -4.47 24.63
CA LYS A 19 -19.16 -5.83 24.24
C LYS A 19 -20.25 -6.36 23.30
N GLY A 20 -20.08 -6.14 22.02
CA GLY A 20 -20.89 -6.80 20.99
C GLY A 20 -20.06 -6.91 19.73
N ASP A 21 -19.98 -8.13 19.19
CA ASP A 21 -19.55 -8.32 17.81
C ASP A 21 -20.47 -7.46 16.94
N ILE A 22 -19.90 -6.56 16.13
CA ILE A 22 -20.68 -5.85 15.12
C ILE A 22 -20.66 -6.76 13.89
N PRO A 23 -21.76 -7.49 13.60
CA PRO A 23 -21.85 -8.19 12.33
C PRO A 23 -21.70 -7.16 11.21
N MET A 24 -21.12 -7.59 10.10
CA MET A 24 -21.02 -6.75 8.91
C MET A 24 -22.44 -6.50 8.40
N ASP A 25 -23.08 -5.40 8.83
CA ASP A 25 -24.38 -5.02 8.30
C ASP A 25 -24.17 -4.45 6.89
N VAL A 26 -24.19 -5.36 5.92
CA VAL A 26 -24.10 -5.05 4.49
C VAL A 26 -25.28 -4.21 3.99
N ASN A 27 -26.33 -4.01 4.80
CA ASN A 27 -27.53 -3.26 4.42
C ASN A 27 -27.56 -1.83 4.99
N GLU A 28 -26.74 -1.50 5.99
CA GLU A 28 -26.68 -0.15 6.58
C GLU A 28 -25.48 0.66 6.09
N LYS A 29 -25.71 1.97 5.89
CA LYS A 29 -24.75 2.97 5.37
C LYS A 29 -23.62 3.31 6.37
N ILE A 30 -22.94 2.30 6.89
CA ILE A 30 -21.77 2.49 7.74
C ILE A 30 -20.55 2.15 6.88
N GLY A 31 -19.78 3.17 6.49
CA GLY A 31 -18.35 3.08 6.13
C GLY A 31 -17.91 2.42 4.82
N GLY A 32 -18.64 1.46 4.26
CA GLY A 32 -18.19 0.69 3.08
C GLY A 32 -18.60 1.29 1.73
N LYS A 33 -17.68 1.32 0.76
CA LYS A 33 -18.04 1.50 -0.66
C LYS A 33 -18.33 0.13 -1.27
N TRP A 34 -19.47 0.06 -1.96
CA TRP A 34 -19.95 -1.13 -2.67
C TRP A 34 -20.16 -0.81 -4.14
N GLY A 35 -19.58 -1.62 -5.03
CA GLY A 35 -19.77 -1.50 -6.48
C GLY A 35 -18.90 -2.48 -7.25
N ASN A 36 -19.37 -2.97 -8.39
CA ASN A 36 -18.60 -3.79 -9.33
C ASN A 36 -17.94 -5.07 -8.77
N GLY A 37 -18.51 -5.66 -7.72
CA GLY A 37 -17.95 -6.84 -7.04
C GLY A 37 -16.89 -6.52 -5.99
N GLU A 38 -16.76 -5.26 -5.58
CA GLU A 38 -15.80 -4.83 -4.57
C GLU A 38 -16.52 -4.46 -3.27
N LEU A 39 -15.98 -4.97 -2.16
CA LEU A 39 -16.26 -4.50 -0.81
C LEU A 39 -15.01 -3.88 -0.24
N ILE A 40 -15.01 -2.54 -0.15
CA ILE A 40 -13.90 -1.79 0.42
C ILE A 40 -14.38 -1.09 1.67
N TRP A 41 -13.85 -1.53 2.81
CA TRP A 41 -13.96 -0.89 4.10
C TRP A 41 -12.62 -0.26 4.44
N ASP A 42 -12.34 0.86 3.78
CA ASP A 42 -11.12 1.61 3.99
C ASP A 42 -11.44 2.94 4.70
N TYR A 43 -10.73 3.22 5.79
CA TYR A 43 -10.78 4.52 6.47
C TYR A 43 -10.07 5.63 5.67
N ASN A 44 -9.33 5.29 4.61
CA ASN A 44 -8.41 6.18 3.91
C ASN A 44 -9.03 7.00 2.77
N HIS A 45 -10.21 7.59 2.96
CA HIS A 45 -10.56 8.77 2.14
C HIS A 45 -9.84 10.06 2.59
N LEU A 46 -8.75 9.91 3.35
CA LEU A 46 -7.80 10.99 3.55
C LEU A 46 -6.61 10.72 2.63
N PRO A 47 -6.27 11.64 1.71
CA PRO A 47 -5.04 11.53 0.93
C PRO A 47 -3.87 11.38 1.91
N TYR A 48 -2.99 10.46 1.61
CA TYR A 48 -1.85 10.02 2.42
C TYR A 48 -0.78 11.10 2.68
N SER A 49 -1.06 12.39 2.40
CA SER A 49 -0.14 13.51 2.59
C SER A 49 0.16 13.85 4.05
N PHE A 50 -0.41 13.15 5.04
CA PHE A 50 -0.18 13.46 6.46
C PHE A 50 -0.14 12.21 7.36
N TYR A 51 0.97 11.47 7.32
CA TYR A 51 1.46 10.77 8.51
C TYR A 51 2.47 11.64 9.28
N ASP A 52 2.07 12.88 9.55
CA ASP A 52 2.57 13.60 10.72
C ASP A 52 1.81 13.01 11.94
N ILE A 53 2.25 11.83 12.38
CA ILE A 53 1.69 11.12 13.55
C ILE A 53 1.69 12.04 14.78
N ASP A 54 2.61 12.99 14.84
CA ASP A 54 2.73 13.97 15.91
C ASP A 54 1.60 15.03 15.86
N LYS A 55 0.95 15.22 14.71
CA LYS A 55 -0.11 16.23 14.51
C LYS A 55 -1.51 15.72 14.87
N TYR A 56 -1.76 14.40 14.81
CA TYR A 56 -3.08 13.80 15.10
C TYR A 56 -3.05 12.50 15.93
N PRO A 57 -2.37 12.45 17.09
CA PRO A 57 -2.24 11.23 17.90
C PRO A 57 -3.58 10.71 18.49
N GLY A 58 -4.65 11.50 18.45
CA GLY A 58 -5.96 11.16 19.02
C GLY A 58 -6.98 10.52 18.07
N TYR A 59 -6.73 10.48 16.75
CA TYR A 59 -7.72 9.97 15.79
C TYR A 59 -7.64 8.45 15.60
N PHE A 60 -6.45 7.86 15.66
CA PHE A 60 -6.27 6.40 15.52
C PHE A 60 -6.74 5.61 16.76
N GLN A 61 -6.69 6.18 17.97
CA GLN A 61 -7.10 5.47 19.18
C GLN A 61 -8.62 5.43 19.41
N ARG A 62 -9.40 6.30 18.74
CA ARG A 62 -10.84 6.45 19.05
C ARG A 62 -11.78 5.43 18.40
N ASN A 63 -11.31 4.59 17.48
CA ASN A 63 -12.18 3.68 16.71
C ASN A 63 -11.77 2.19 16.74
N THR A 64 -10.77 1.79 17.54
CA THR A 64 -10.38 0.38 17.71
C THR A 64 -11.46 -0.50 18.34
N GLU A 65 -12.56 0.08 18.82
CA GLU A 65 -13.68 -0.65 19.43
C GLU A 65 -14.71 -1.18 18.42
N ARG A 66 -14.60 -0.81 17.12
CA ARG A 66 -15.52 -1.25 16.05
C ARG A 66 -14.84 -2.08 14.97
N LEU A 67 -14.01 -3.03 15.37
CA LEU A 67 -13.40 -3.97 14.42
C LEU A 67 -14.44 -4.97 13.94
N ILE A 68 -14.47 -5.23 12.63
CA ILE A 68 -15.21 -6.36 12.05
C ILE A 68 -14.58 -7.64 12.62
N ARG A 69 -15.41 -8.51 13.24
CA ARG A 69 -14.98 -9.78 13.86
C ARG A 69 -15.57 -11.01 13.20
N SER A 70 -16.75 -10.84 12.61
CA SER A 70 -17.46 -11.89 11.87
C SER A 70 -17.70 -11.44 10.44
N LEU A 71 -17.61 -12.41 9.53
CA LEU A 71 -17.96 -12.28 8.12
C LEU A 71 -19.36 -12.83 7.82
N ASP A 72 -20.15 -13.14 8.84
CA ASP A 72 -21.53 -13.62 8.67
C ASP A 72 -22.34 -12.66 7.80
N GLY A 73 -23.11 -13.22 6.87
CA GLY A 73 -23.93 -12.47 5.92
C GLY A 73 -23.19 -12.03 4.64
N ILE A 74 -21.86 -12.15 4.57
CA ILE A 74 -21.13 -11.85 3.32
C ILE A 74 -21.45 -12.85 2.21
N ASP A 75 -21.96 -14.04 2.56
CA ASP A 75 -22.32 -15.12 1.64
C ASP A 75 -23.41 -14.73 0.62
N CYS A 76 -24.16 -13.66 0.87
CA CYS A 76 -25.08 -13.11 -0.12
C CYS A 76 -24.37 -12.45 -1.32
N GLN A 77 -23.07 -12.15 -1.23
CA GLN A 77 -22.29 -11.44 -2.25
C GLN A 77 -21.58 -12.41 -3.21
N LYS A 78 -22.35 -13.14 -4.02
CA LYS A 78 -21.80 -14.21 -4.89
C LYS A 78 -20.80 -13.72 -5.95
N GLU A 79 -20.86 -12.44 -6.31
CA GLU A 79 -19.97 -11.80 -7.29
C GLU A 79 -18.78 -11.06 -6.65
N LEU A 80 -18.49 -11.31 -5.37
CA LEU A 80 -17.38 -10.66 -4.68
C LEU A 80 -16.03 -11.03 -5.32
N ARG A 81 -15.31 -10.00 -5.74
CA ARG A 81 -13.97 -10.05 -6.36
C ARG A 81 -12.89 -9.47 -5.48
N ILE A 82 -13.18 -8.42 -4.73
CA ILE A 82 -12.25 -7.80 -3.79
C ILE A 82 -12.93 -7.62 -2.44
N LEU A 83 -12.29 -8.13 -1.38
CA LEU A 83 -12.65 -7.86 0.01
C LEU A 83 -11.49 -7.14 0.68
N ASN A 84 -11.68 -5.88 1.05
CA ASN A 84 -10.66 -5.04 1.66
C ASN A 84 -11.15 -4.50 3.01
N ILE A 85 -10.80 -5.21 4.10
CA ILE A 85 -11.13 -4.94 5.51
C ILE A 85 -9.86 -5.08 6.38
N PRO A 86 -8.76 -4.36 6.11
CA PRO A 86 -7.45 -4.62 6.69
C PRO A 86 -7.39 -4.31 8.19
N LEU A 87 -8.27 -3.44 8.68
CA LEU A 87 -8.43 -3.09 10.09
C LEU A 87 -9.58 -3.89 10.73
N SER A 88 -9.60 -5.20 10.49
CA SER A 88 -10.53 -6.14 11.12
C SER A 88 -9.79 -7.04 12.12
N LYS A 89 -10.54 -7.90 12.81
CA LYS A 89 -9.98 -8.94 13.69
C LYS A 89 -10.83 -10.20 13.53
N VAL A 90 -10.88 -10.69 12.30
CA VAL A 90 -11.67 -11.86 11.94
C VAL A 90 -11.01 -13.12 12.48
N ASP A 91 -11.81 -13.99 13.08
CA ASP A 91 -11.35 -15.29 13.62
C ASP A 91 -11.56 -16.44 12.63
N ASP A 92 -12.58 -16.35 11.77
CA ASP A 92 -12.97 -17.41 10.83
C ASP A 92 -13.06 -16.92 9.38
N LEU A 93 -12.27 -17.55 8.50
CA LEU A 93 -12.24 -17.27 7.06
C LEU A 93 -12.94 -18.35 6.22
N ALA A 94 -13.51 -19.39 6.83
CA ALA A 94 -14.09 -20.53 6.11
C ALA A 94 -15.17 -20.08 5.11
N ILE A 95 -15.97 -19.08 5.48
CA ILE A 95 -17.02 -18.54 4.61
C ILE A 95 -16.48 -17.97 3.30
N LEU A 96 -15.20 -17.59 3.26
CA LEU A 96 -14.59 -16.98 2.07
C LEU A 96 -14.23 -18.00 0.98
N SER A 97 -14.05 -19.29 1.31
CA SER A 97 -13.67 -20.30 0.31
C SER A 97 -14.78 -20.58 -0.72
N GLN A 98 -16.01 -20.14 -0.45
CA GLN A 98 -17.11 -20.24 -1.41
C GLN A 98 -17.03 -19.23 -2.57
N PHE A 99 -16.25 -18.14 -2.45
CA PHE A 99 -16.20 -17.07 -3.44
C PHE A 99 -15.22 -17.41 -4.56
N ASN A 100 -15.73 -18.08 -5.59
CA ASN A 100 -14.93 -18.49 -6.75
C ASN A 100 -14.36 -17.32 -7.56
N ASN A 101 -14.86 -16.10 -7.37
CA ASN A 101 -14.42 -14.89 -8.06
C ASN A 101 -13.52 -13.99 -7.20
N LEU A 102 -13.22 -14.35 -5.94
CA LEU A 102 -12.42 -13.51 -5.05
C LEU A 102 -10.96 -13.50 -5.50
N GLU A 103 -10.52 -12.37 -6.03
CA GLU A 103 -9.18 -12.13 -6.57
C GLU A 103 -8.28 -11.39 -5.58
N GLY A 104 -8.85 -10.51 -4.75
CA GLY A 104 -8.13 -9.74 -3.75
C GLY A 104 -8.73 -9.88 -2.36
N LEU A 105 -7.92 -10.29 -1.39
CA LEU A 105 -8.28 -10.30 0.02
C LEU A 105 -7.29 -9.45 0.83
N ALA A 106 -7.75 -8.35 1.41
CA ALA A 106 -7.02 -7.58 2.42
C ALA A 106 -7.79 -7.66 3.74
N ILE A 107 -7.19 -8.25 4.77
CA ILE A 107 -7.92 -8.62 5.98
C ILE A 107 -7.06 -8.48 7.23
N GLY A 108 -7.71 -8.05 8.32
CA GLY A 108 -7.15 -8.08 9.65
C GLY A 108 -7.59 -9.35 10.37
N ILE A 109 -6.63 -10.13 10.86
CA ILE A 109 -6.88 -11.42 11.52
C ILE A 109 -6.52 -11.36 13.00
N SER A 110 -7.17 -12.22 13.78
CA SER A 110 -6.70 -12.49 15.15
C SER A 110 -5.55 -13.49 15.16
N ALA A 111 -4.87 -13.59 16.31
CA ALA A 111 -3.82 -14.58 16.54
C ALA A 111 -4.30 -16.04 16.48
N LEU A 112 -5.62 -16.27 16.60
CA LEU A 112 -6.23 -17.60 16.55
C LEU A 112 -6.76 -17.95 15.15
N CYS A 113 -6.82 -16.97 14.25
CA CYS A 113 -7.36 -17.15 12.92
C CYS A 113 -6.45 -18.03 12.07
N SER A 114 -7.04 -19.01 11.37
CA SER A 114 -6.34 -19.91 10.46
C SER A 114 -6.44 -19.39 9.03
N LEU A 115 -5.30 -19.30 8.32
CA LEU A 115 -5.29 -18.92 6.91
C LEU A 115 -5.60 -20.07 5.96
N ASP A 116 -5.67 -21.34 6.41
CA ASP A 116 -5.96 -22.52 5.56
C ASP A 116 -7.08 -22.32 4.51
N PRO A 117 -8.23 -21.66 4.80
CA PRO A 117 -9.28 -21.44 3.80
C PRO A 117 -8.83 -20.67 2.55
N THR A 118 -7.75 -19.87 2.65
CA THR A 118 -7.19 -19.12 1.51
C THR A 118 -6.57 -20.01 0.45
N LEU A 119 -6.16 -21.24 0.79
CA LEU A 119 -5.64 -22.23 -0.17
C LEU A 119 -6.74 -22.76 -1.10
N GLU A 120 -8.01 -22.69 -0.68
CA GLU A 120 -9.15 -23.14 -1.48
C GLU A 120 -9.62 -22.06 -2.48
N MET A 121 -9.16 -20.82 -2.32
CA MET A 121 -9.57 -19.66 -3.13
C MET A 121 -8.83 -19.62 -4.46
N LYS A 122 -9.30 -20.41 -5.43
CA LYS A 122 -8.62 -20.63 -6.73
C LYS A 122 -8.37 -19.38 -7.58
N SER A 123 -9.14 -18.32 -7.36
CA SER A 123 -9.01 -17.06 -8.09
C SER A 123 -8.17 -16.02 -7.35
N LEU A 124 -7.71 -16.32 -6.13
CA LEU A 124 -6.97 -15.38 -5.31
C LEU A 124 -5.64 -15.05 -5.98
N LYS A 125 -5.44 -13.77 -6.26
CA LYS A 125 -4.22 -13.21 -6.86
C LYS A 125 -3.41 -12.43 -5.85
N ARG A 126 -4.06 -11.81 -4.87
CA ARG A 126 -3.40 -11.06 -3.80
C ARG A 126 -4.05 -11.26 -2.45
N LEU A 127 -3.21 -11.48 -1.45
CA LEU A 127 -3.55 -11.54 -0.05
C LEU A 127 -2.75 -10.47 0.70
N PHE A 128 -3.42 -9.60 1.44
CA PHE A 128 -2.83 -8.72 2.44
C PHE A 128 -3.33 -9.13 3.82
N VAL A 129 -2.43 -9.37 4.75
CA VAL A 129 -2.76 -9.77 6.12
C VAL A 129 -2.22 -8.76 7.11
N HIS A 130 -3.09 -8.28 7.99
CA HIS A 130 -2.76 -7.49 9.15
C HIS A 130 -3.06 -8.30 10.43
N GLY A 131 -2.15 -8.30 11.39
CA GLY A 131 -2.30 -9.03 12.66
C GLY A 131 -1.17 -10.03 12.90
N GLU A 132 -1.24 -10.73 14.03
CA GLU A 132 -0.20 -11.68 14.45
C GLU A 132 -0.22 -12.94 13.58
N ILE A 133 0.88 -13.18 12.86
CA ILE A 133 1.03 -14.36 12.01
C ILE A 133 1.69 -15.50 12.81
N SER A 134 0.97 -16.60 12.98
CA SER A 134 1.51 -17.83 13.59
C SER A 134 2.41 -18.61 12.63
N ASP A 135 3.29 -19.48 13.16
CA ASP A 135 4.12 -20.38 12.35
C ASP A 135 3.29 -21.27 11.40
N LYS A 136 2.08 -21.66 11.82
CA LYS A 136 1.14 -22.40 10.98
C LYS A 136 0.71 -21.54 9.78
N ASN A 137 0.31 -20.29 10.02
CA ASN A 137 -0.10 -19.37 8.97
C ASN A 137 1.06 -19.03 8.02
N MET A 138 2.30 -18.99 8.51
CA MET A 138 3.48 -18.83 7.64
C MET A 138 3.61 -19.96 6.62
N SER A 139 3.29 -21.20 6.99
CA SER A 139 3.27 -22.35 6.06
C SER A 139 2.28 -22.14 4.91
N VAL A 140 1.08 -21.66 5.23
CA VAL A 140 0.06 -21.29 4.23
C VAL A 140 0.55 -20.16 3.33
N ILE A 141 1.19 -19.14 3.90
CA ILE A 141 1.75 -18.01 3.14
C ILE A 141 2.81 -18.47 2.13
N TRP A 142 3.69 -19.39 2.50
CA TRP A 142 4.68 -19.93 1.56
C TRP A 142 4.01 -20.71 0.43
N GLU A 143 3.03 -21.56 0.73
CA GLU A 143 2.28 -22.30 -0.28
C GLU A 143 1.51 -21.38 -1.24
N LEU A 144 0.89 -20.31 -0.73
CA LEU A 144 0.24 -19.29 -1.57
C LEU A 144 1.25 -18.62 -2.52
N ARG A 145 2.44 -18.25 -2.01
CA ARG A 145 3.51 -17.65 -2.83
C ARG A 145 4.00 -18.61 -3.92
N GLU A 146 4.17 -19.90 -3.62
CA GLU A 146 4.51 -20.93 -4.60
C GLU A 146 3.43 -21.08 -5.68
N ASN A 147 2.18 -20.82 -5.34
CA ASN A 147 1.04 -20.81 -6.26
C ASN A 147 0.82 -19.44 -6.95
N ASN A 148 1.85 -18.57 -6.99
CA ASN A 148 1.82 -17.24 -7.60
C ASN A 148 0.79 -16.26 -7.01
N VAL A 149 0.36 -16.49 -5.77
CA VAL A 149 -0.42 -15.49 -5.03
C VAL A 149 0.54 -14.47 -4.43
N THR A 150 0.23 -13.19 -4.65
CA THR A 150 0.98 -12.08 -4.09
C THR A 150 0.59 -11.90 -2.63
N VAL A 151 1.50 -12.18 -1.68
CA VAL A 151 1.19 -12.08 -0.25
C VAL A 151 1.97 -10.94 0.41
N ASP A 152 1.21 -9.99 0.95
CA ASP A 152 1.66 -8.82 1.71
C ASP A 152 1.36 -9.01 3.20
N LEU A 153 2.37 -8.82 4.04
CA LEU A 153 2.20 -8.80 5.49
C LEU A 153 2.42 -7.39 5.99
N MET A 154 1.60 -6.91 6.92
CA MET A 154 1.83 -5.60 7.53
C MET A 154 3.22 -5.53 8.18
N ASP A 155 3.66 -6.61 8.81
CA ASP A 155 4.98 -6.68 9.45
C ASP A 155 6.14 -6.66 8.44
N ASP A 156 5.88 -6.98 7.16
CA ASP A 156 6.88 -6.86 6.08
C ASP A 156 7.10 -5.39 5.67
N LEU A 157 6.26 -4.45 6.13
CA LEU A 157 6.46 -3.01 5.98
C LEU A 157 7.40 -2.48 7.06
N GLU A 158 8.65 -2.92 7.05
CA GLU A 158 9.72 -2.02 7.48
C GLU A 158 9.78 -0.90 6.44
N PHE A 159 9.07 0.19 6.72
CA PHE A 159 8.98 1.33 5.80
C PHE A 159 10.35 1.97 5.68
N ASN A 160 11.12 1.49 4.71
CA ASN A 160 12.50 1.86 4.49
C ASN A 160 12.68 2.32 3.05
N LEU A 161 11.98 3.41 2.73
CA LEU A 161 12.02 4.03 1.40
C LEU A 161 13.47 4.30 0.96
N GLU A 162 14.34 4.74 1.88
CA GLU A 162 15.76 4.96 1.60
C GLU A 162 16.44 3.70 1.07
N ASN A 163 16.21 2.54 1.70
CA ASN A 163 16.77 1.28 1.22
C ASN A 163 16.16 0.83 -0.11
N TRP A 164 14.85 1.02 -0.31
CA TRP A 164 14.20 0.63 -1.57
C TRP A 164 14.62 1.53 -2.74
N ALA A 165 14.86 2.82 -2.47
CA ALA A 165 15.30 3.81 -3.44
C ALA A 165 16.77 3.64 -3.87
N LYS A 166 17.57 2.82 -3.16
CA LYS A 166 18.98 2.60 -3.50
C LYS A 166 19.15 2.18 -4.98
N PRO A 167 20.17 2.71 -5.68
CA PRO A 167 21.27 3.50 -5.14
C PRO A 167 20.99 5.02 -5.04
N PHE A 168 19.75 5.45 -5.26
CA PHE A 168 19.34 6.84 -5.17
C PHE A 168 18.84 7.17 -3.76
N SER A 169 18.95 8.43 -3.35
CA SER A 169 18.38 8.89 -2.08
C SER A 169 16.88 9.20 -2.20
N ASP A 170 16.38 9.36 -3.43
CA ASP A 170 14.99 9.68 -3.74
C ASP A 170 14.34 8.56 -4.56
N MET A 171 13.18 8.09 -4.11
CA MET A 171 12.44 7.03 -4.79
C MET A 171 11.98 7.44 -6.19
N ASN A 172 11.64 8.72 -6.41
CA ASN A 172 11.12 9.21 -7.68
C ASN A 172 12.24 9.26 -8.74
N VAL A 173 13.49 9.48 -8.35
CA VAL A 173 14.65 9.27 -9.24
C VAL A 173 14.77 7.80 -9.64
N LYS A 174 14.60 6.87 -8.69
CA LYS A 174 14.60 5.44 -9.02
C LYS A 174 13.44 5.06 -9.94
N LEU A 175 12.24 5.60 -9.71
CA LEU A 175 11.09 5.37 -10.58
C LEU A 175 11.34 5.93 -12.00
N ALA A 176 11.97 7.09 -12.14
CA ALA A 176 12.37 7.62 -13.45
C ALA A 176 13.32 6.69 -14.21
N VAL A 177 14.28 6.10 -13.49
CA VAL A 177 15.20 5.10 -14.04
C VAL A 177 14.46 3.81 -14.43
N LEU A 178 13.58 3.31 -13.57
CA LEU A 178 12.78 2.11 -13.85
C LEU A 178 11.86 2.31 -15.06
N ASP A 179 11.19 3.46 -15.16
CA ASP A 179 10.36 3.84 -16.31
C ASP A 179 11.18 3.82 -17.61
N LYS A 180 12.34 4.49 -17.60
CA LYS A 180 13.27 4.53 -18.75
C LYS A 180 13.71 3.11 -19.17
N LEU A 181 14.16 2.30 -18.22
CA LEU A 181 14.65 0.95 -18.51
C LEU A 181 13.54 0.01 -18.97
N SER A 182 12.35 0.11 -18.38
CA SER A 182 11.19 -0.70 -18.78
C SER A 182 10.70 -0.32 -20.18
N ASN A 183 10.66 0.96 -20.52
CA ASN A 183 10.26 1.43 -21.85
C ASN A 183 11.26 1.05 -22.96
N GLU A 184 12.50 0.69 -22.60
CA GLU A 184 13.54 0.20 -23.51
C GLU A 184 13.75 -1.32 -23.45
N ASP A 185 12.82 -2.05 -22.82
CA ASP A 185 12.86 -3.51 -22.64
C ASP A 185 14.18 -4.00 -21.99
N LYS A 186 14.76 -3.20 -21.08
CA LYS A 186 16.02 -3.53 -20.37
C LYS A 186 15.78 -4.26 -19.06
N ILE A 187 14.57 -4.13 -18.51
CA ILE A 187 14.09 -4.78 -17.30
C ILE A 187 12.63 -5.19 -17.50
N GLU A 188 12.18 -6.17 -16.71
CA GLU A 188 10.76 -6.51 -16.59
C GLU A 188 10.26 -6.01 -15.22
N LEU A 189 9.18 -5.25 -15.22
CA LEU A 189 8.52 -4.84 -13.97
C LEU A 189 7.70 -6.01 -13.41
N PRO A 190 7.59 -6.11 -12.07
CA PRO A 190 6.78 -7.16 -11.45
C PRO A 190 5.32 -7.07 -11.89
N LYS A 191 4.63 -8.21 -11.95
CA LYS A 191 3.17 -8.23 -12.10
C LYS A 191 2.53 -7.65 -10.84
N LEU A 192 1.62 -6.71 -11.02
CA LEU A 192 0.96 -5.99 -9.93
C LEU A 192 -0.53 -6.31 -9.90
N PHE A 193 -1.07 -6.37 -8.70
CA PHE A 193 -2.50 -6.52 -8.44
C PHE A 193 -2.89 -5.42 -7.45
N TYR A 194 -4.06 -4.80 -7.63
CA TYR A 194 -4.48 -3.63 -6.86
C TYR A 194 -5.73 -3.96 -6.05
N PHE A 195 -5.79 -3.49 -4.80
CA PHE A 195 -7.03 -3.53 -4.01
C PHE A 195 -7.96 -2.36 -4.33
N SER A 196 -7.41 -1.26 -4.84
CA SER A 196 -8.15 -0.11 -5.31
C SER A 196 -7.34 0.59 -6.39
N GLU A 197 -8.03 1.06 -7.43
CA GLU A 197 -7.44 1.91 -8.46
C GLU A 197 -7.26 3.36 -8.00
N TYR A 198 -7.93 3.75 -6.91
CA TYR A 198 -7.97 5.11 -6.36
C TYR A 198 -7.07 5.32 -5.16
N CYS A 199 -6.19 4.38 -4.84
CA CYS A 199 -5.30 4.50 -3.69
C CYS A 199 -3.86 4.20 -4.07
N PHE A 200 -2.95 4.91 -3.41
CA PHE A 200 -1.53 4.65 -3.46
C PHE A 200 -1.22 3.30 -2.80
N ASP A 201 -0.51 2.43 -3.51
CA ASP A 201 -0.20 1.08 -3.04
C ASP A 201 1.28 0.94 -2.66
N VAL A 202 1.55 1.09 -1.36
CA VAL A 202 2.91 0.99 -0.80
C VAL A 202 3.59 -0.36 -1.08
N PHE A 203 2.84 -1.45 -1.18
CA PHE A 203 3.43 -2.75 -1.44
C PHE A 203 3.81 -2.91 -2.91
N ASN A 204 3.01 -2.37 -3.82
CA ASN A 204 3.39 -2.28 -5.23
C ASN A 204 4.59 -1.34 -5.41
N LEU A 205 4.64 -0.20 -4.70
CA LEU A 205 5.83 0.64 -4.66
C LEU A 205 7.07 -0.17 -4.23
N LYS A 206 6.99 -0.89 -3.10
CA LYS A 206 8.09 -1.73 -2.60
C LYS A 206 8.56 -2.71 -3.67
N ARG A 207 7.66 -3.45 -4.32
CA ARG A 207 8.00 -4.40 -5.38
C ARG A 207 8.70 -3.74 -6.55
N VAL A 208 8.15 -2.62 -7.03
CA VAL A 208 8.71 -1.84 -8.14
C VAL A 208 10.10 -1.33 -7.79
N LEU A 209 10.27 -0.72 -6.62
CA LEU A 209 11.55 -0.22 -6.16
C LEU A 209 12.55 -1.33 -5.82
N GLN A 210 12.14 -2.58 -5.61
CA GLN A 210 13.05 -3.69 -5.36
C GLN A 210 13.63 -4.34 -6.63
N VAL A 211 13.22 -3.89 -7.82
CA VAL A 211 13.83 -4.33 -9.08
C VAL A 211 15.31 -3.95 -9.09
N ASP A 212 16.17 -4.95 -9.31
CA ASP A 212 17.61 -4.76 -9.45
C ASP A 212 17.94 -4.13 -10.81
N ILE A 213 18.61 -2.98 -10.75
CA ILE A 213 18.96 -2.14 -11.90
C ILE A 213 20.47 -1.87 -11.97
N GLU A 214 21.28 -2.44 -11.08
CA GLU A 214 22.69 -2.04 -10.92
C GLU A 214 23.50 -2.23 -12.20
N LYS A 215 23.19 -3.27 -12.98
CA LYS A 215 23.87 -3.59 -14.25
C LYS A 215 23.44 -2.71 -15.41
N GLN A 216 22.35 -1.96 -15.27
CA GLN A 216 21.72 -1.16 -16.32
C GLN A 216 21.96 0.35 -16.13
N LEU A 217 22.60 0.78 -15.04
CA LEU A 217 22.80 2.21 -14.77
C LEU A 217 23.68 2.89 -15.83
N ASP A 218 24.72 2.19 -16.31
CA ASP A 218 25.69 2.75 -17.26
C ASP A 218 25.18 2.91 -18.69
N ILE A 219 23.99 2.42 -19.02
CA ILE A 219 23.40 2.58 -20.35
C ILE A 219 22.50 3.83 -20.46
N ILE A 220 22.19 4.47 -19.33
CA ILE A 220 21.24 5.58 -19.29
C ILE A 220 21.96 6.88 -19.67
N GLU A 221 21.63 7.41 -20.86
CA GLU A 221 22.17 8.70 -21.32
C GLU A 221 21.24 9.89 -21.05
N SER A 222 19.95 9.63 -20.89
CA SER A 222 18.95 10.66 -20.62
C SER A 222 17.82 10.14 -19.74
N LEU A 223 17.35 10.98 -18.83
CA LEU A 223 16.15 10.76 -18.03
C LEU A 223 15.14 11.88 -18.27
N GLU A 224 13.88 11.52 -18.08
CA GLU A 224 12.75 12.44 -18.10
C GLU A 224 11.83 12.07 -16.95
N TRP A 225 11.37 13.07 -16.22
CA TRP A 225 10.41 12.91 -15.14
C TRP A 225 9.42 14.06 -15.18
N GLU A 226 8.15 13.72 -15.20
CA GLU A 226 7.04 14.67 -15.20
C GLU A 226 5.98 14.21 -14.20
N GLY A 227 5.18 15.15 -13.72
CA GLY A 227 4.23 14.96 -12.62
C GLY A 227 2.97 14.24 -12.91
N GLY A 228 2.96 13.41 -13.94
CA GLY A 228 1.73 12.73 -14.33
C GLY A 228 1.94 11.89 -15.57
N GLY A 229 1.08 10.88 -15.71
CA GLY A 229 0.92 10.15 -16.96
C GLY A 229 2.03 9.16 -17.29
N ARG A 230 2.99 8.89 -16.38
CA ARG A 230 3.98 7.83 -16.61
C ARG A 230 3.45 6.49 -16.17
N ASN A 231 3.67 5.47 -17.00
CA ASN A 231 3.25 4.09 -16.72
C ASN A 231 3.74 3.62 -15.35
N ILE A 232 4.96 3.98 -14.95
CA ILE A 232 5.52 3.61 -13.64
C ILE A 232 4.75 4.24 -12.46
N GLN A 233 4.16 5.43 -12.62
CA GLN A 233 3.36 6.07 -11.57
C GLN A 233 2.05 5.29 -11.40
N HIS A 234 1.44 4.89 -12.51
CA HIS A 234 0.24 4.03 -12.52
C HIS A 234 0.51 2.60 -12.02
N CYS A 235 1.77 2.15 -11.97
CA CYS A 235 2.14 0.93 -11.25
C CYS A 235 1.93 1.03 -9.73
N VAL A 236 2.01 2.23 -9.17
CA VAL A 236 1.91 2.45 -7.72
C VAL A 236 0.56 3.05 -7.35
N TYR A 237 0.04 3.94 -8.19
CA TYR A 237 -1.22 4.64 -7.98
C TYR A 237 -1.99 4.70 -9.31
N PRO A 238 -2.86 3.70 -9.60
CA PRO A 238 -3.43 3.50 -10.93
C PRO A 238 -4.17 4.70 -11.50
N GLN A 239 -5.00 5.37 -10.70
CA GLN A 239 -5.73 6.58 -11.11
C GLN A 239 -5.12 7.87 -10.59
N TRP A 240 -3.81 7.91 -10.35
CA TRP A 240 -3.17 9.19 -10.04
C TRP A 240 -3.28 10.15 -11.23
N ASP A 241 -3.78 11.35 -10.96
CA ASP A 241 -4.09 12.39 -11.94
C ASP A 241 -3.04 13.51 -12.00
N GLY A 242 -2.02 13.45 -11.12
CA GLY A 242 -0.98 14.48 -11.05
C GLY A 242 -1.32 15.69 -10.19
N GLU A 243 -2.42 15.65 -9.42
CA GLU A 243 -2.88 16.82 -8.64
C GLU A 243 -2.09 17.06 -7.33
N ASP A 244 -1.23 16.14 -6.91
CA ASP A 244 -0.45 16.25 -5.68
C ASP A 244 1.07 16.05 -5.87
N ASP A 245 1.83 16.22 -4.78
CA ASP A 245 3.29 16.16 -4.80
C ASP A 245 3.85 14.74 -4.61
N THR A 246 3.02 13.69 -4.72
CA THR A 246 3.40 12.29 -4.42
C THR A 246 4.65 11.86 -5.17
N PHE A 247 4.78 12.25 -6.44
CA PHE A 247 5.89 11.88 -7.32
C PHE A 247 6.90 13.00 -7.53
N ASN A 248 6.92 14.03 -6.67
CA ASN A 248 7.90 15.10 -6.75
C ASN A 248 9.30 14.61 -6.35
N ILE A 249 10.31 15.01 -7.13
CA ILE A 249 11.72 14.73 -6.80
C ILE A 249 12.17 15.73 -5.73
N ARG A 250 12.65 15.22 -4.59
CA ARG A 250 13.12 15.97 -3.43
C ARG A 250 14.65 15.89 -3.28
N SER A 251 15.31 14.91 -3.91
CA SER A 251 16.77 14.82 -3.96
C SER A 251 17.27 14.23 -5.27
N LEU A 252 18.46 14.67 -5.69
CA LEU A 252 19.17 14.18 -6.89
C LEU A 252 20.42 13.36 -6.52
N GLU A 253 20.64 13.07 -5.24
CA GLU A 253 21.77 12.25 -4.84
C GLU A 253 21.62 10.81 -5.34
N GLY A 254 22.73 10.23 -5.79
CA GLY A 254 22.75 8.95 -6.49
C GLY A 254 22.76 9.08 -8.01
N LEU A 255 22.45 10.25 -8.59
CA LEU A 255 22.59 10.45 -10.05
C LEU A 255 24.02 10.23 -10.55
N GLU A 256 25.03 10.41 -9.70
CA GLU A 256 26.43 10.09 -10.02
C GLU A 256 26.67 8.60 -10.34
N LYS A 257 25.72 7.73 -10.02
CA LYS A 257 25.75 6.31 -10.42
C LYS A 257 25.39 6.10 -11.89
N LEU A 258 24.80 7.09 -12.53
CA LEU A 258 24.45 7.07 -13.95
C LEU A 258 25.62 7.67 -14.75
N GLY A 259 26.70 6.90 -14.91
CA GLY A 259 27.98 7.41 -15.44
C GLY A 259 27.93 7.99 -16.85
N ARG A 260 26.86 7.72 -17.61
CA ARG A 260 26.64 8.24 -18.96
C ARG A 260 25.52 9.27 -19.07
N LEU A 261 24.90 9.67 -17.96
CA LEU A 261 23.80 10.62 -17.98
C LEU A 261 24.25 11.99 -18.48
N LYS A 262 23.69 12.43 -19.60
CA LYS A 262 23.96 13.73 -20.24
C LYS A 262 22.84 14.73 -20.00
N LYS A 263 21.62 14.25 -19.73
CA LYS A 263 20.42 15.08 -19.67
C LYS A 263 19.40 14.47 -18.69
N PHE A 264 18.85 15.29 -17.81
CA PHE A 264 17.70 14.93 -16.98
C PHE A 264 16.67 16.06 -17.04
N ASN A 265 15.58 15.84 -17.76
CA ASN A 265 14.46 16.78 -17.76
C ASN A 265 13.56 16.51 -16.55
N ILE A 266 13.31 17.53 -15.74
CA ILE A 266 12.35 17.42 -14.62
C ILE A 266 11.33 18.55 -14.80
N ASP A 267 10.12 18.21 -15.26
CA ASP A 267 9.04 19.20 -15.43
C ASP A 267 8.21 19.30 -14.14
N SER A 268 7.90 20.52 -13.72
CA SER A 268 6.89 20.96 -12.71
C SER A 268 6.72 20.16 -11.40
N CYS A 269 7.63 19.23 -11.12
CA CYS A 269 7.61 18.29 -9.99
C CYS A 269 8.81 18.43 -9.08
N ALA A 270 9.59 19.46 -9.32
CA ALA A 270 10.34 20.10 -8.27
C ALA A 270 9.32 20.90 -7.44
N ASN A 271 9.25 20.66 -6.14
CA ASN A 271 8.61 21.60 -5.21
C ASN A 271 9.12 23.02 -5.56
N GLU A 272 8.29 24.07 -5.44
CA GLU A 272 8.71 25.46 -5.74
C GLU A 272 10.02 25.85 -5.02
N ASP A 273 10.31 25.18 -3.89
CA ASP A 273 11.51 25.35 -3.09
C ASP A 273 12.70 24.43 -3.46
N PHE A 274 12.54 23.49 -4.39
CA PHE A 274 13.60 22.55 -4.76
C PHE A 274 14.67 23.21 -5.63
N GLN A 275 15.84 23.44 -5.04
CA GLN A 275 16.98 24.01 -5.74
C GLN A 275 17.87 22.92 -6.33
N ILE A 276 18.08 22.96 -7.65
CA ILE A 276 19.03 22.08 -8.33
C ILE A 276 20.46 22.38 -7.82
N PRO A 277 21.12 21.41 -7.15
CA PRO A 277 22.50 21.57 -6.70
C PRO A 277 23.45 21.90 -7.86
N ASP A 278 24.47 22.73 -7.61
CA ASP A 278 25.42 23.20 -8.64
C ASP A 278 26.03 22.06 -9.48
N LYS A 279 26.35 20.93 -8.83
CA LYS A 279 26.92 19.74 -9.48
C LYS A 279 26.02 19.11 -10.55
N TYR A 280 24.71 19.39 -10.54
CA TYR A 280 23.74 18.82 -11.48
C TYR A 280 23.20 19.84 -12.50
N ARG A 281 23.53 21.13 -12.38
CA ARG A 281 23.01 22.20 -13.26
C ARG A 281 23.38 22.04 -14.74
N THR A 282 24.43 21.28 -15.06
CA THR A 282 24.84 21.03 -16.44
C THR A 282 24.01 19.94 -17.12
N ILE A 283 23.39 19.05 -16.35
CA ILE A 283 22.61 17.91 -16.86
C ILE A 283 21.11 18.08 -16.63
N VAL A 284 20.69 18.72 -15.53
CA VAL A 284 19.28 18.93 -15.22
C VAL A 284 18.74 20.15 -15.98
N LYS A 285 17.61 19.97 -16.64
CA LYS A 285 16.91 21.01 -17.39
C LYS A 285 15.46 21.12 -16.98
#